data_AF-A0A243SJG7-F1
#
_entry.id   AF-A0A243SJG7-F1
#
_cell.length_a   1.000
_cell.length_b   1.000
_cell.length_c   1.000
_cell.angle_alpha   90.00
_cell.angle_beta   90.00
_cell.angle_gamma   90.00
#
_symmetry.space_group_name_H-M   'P 1'
#
loop_
_entity.id
_entity.type
_entity.pdbx_description
1 polymer ?
#
loop_
_entity_poly.entity_id
_entity_poly.type
_entity_poly.pdbx_seq_one_letter_code
_entity_poly.pdbx_strand_id
1 'polypeptide(L)'
;MNEHENINGYFEGDLQFKDDYMQVDDRQFEYQHITNFTVSAGDYYGKPTPESRSGPCYTNGIGNSITFTYNDEKIKFFFEINTPYEVRFFFDQITTLICQEKIKYSRHYLNFIPQGHRESTEFINFVAKLIKEKRVDCTEGLLLMGYSSDEEAMEMRAKYCC
;
A
#
# COMPACT_ATOMS: atom_id res chain seq x y z
N MET A 1 14.79 -29.94 7.69
CA MET A 1 14.00 -28.97 6.91
C MET A 1 14.35 -27.61 7.45
N ASN A 2 14.70 -26.65 6.58
CA ASN A 2 14.92 -25.28 7.05
C ASN A 2 13.56 -24.69 7.43
N GLU A 3 13.47 -24.08 8.61
CA GLU A 3 12.24 -23.44 9.07
C GLU A 3 11.88 -22.23 8.22
N HIS A 4 12.89 -21.58 7.66
CA HIS A 4 12.80 -20.40 6.80
C HIS A 4 13.36 -20.65 5.38
N GLU A 5 12.95 -19.82 4.43
CA GLU A 5 13.46 -19.82 3.04
C GLU A 5 14.98 -19.58 3.00
N ASN A 6 15.66 -20.11 1.98
CA ASN A 6 17.09 -19.81 1.78
C ASN A 6 17.23 -18.41 1.18
N ILE A 7 17.93 -17.52 1.89
CA ILE A 7 18.29 -16.20 1.37
C ILE A 7 19.57 -16.34 0.55
N ASN A 8 19.45 -16.21 -0.77
CA ASN A 8 20.59 -16.24 -1.70
C ASN A 8 21.02 -14.82 -2.10
N GLY A 9 21.23 -13.94 -1.12
CA GLY A 9 21.57 -12.54 -1.33
C GLY A 9 22.16 -11.85 -0.10
N TYR A 10 22.46 -10.55 -0.23
CA TYR A 10 22.94 -9.69 0.86
C TYR A 10 21.87 -8.66 1.20
N PHE A 11 21.74 -8.34 2.48
CA PHE A 11 20.97 -7.18 2.92
C PHE A 11 21.83 -5.94 2.73
N GLU A 12 21.43 -5.06 1.82
CA GLU A 12 22.10 -3.81 1.55
C GLU A 12 21.03 -2.78 1.23
N GLY A 13 21.13 -1.61 1.87
CA GLY A 13 20.28 -0.47 1.56
C GLY A 13 19.37 0.01 2.68
N ASP A 14 18.67 1.09 2.38
CA ASP A 14 17.73 1.74 3.29
C ASP A 14 16.55 2.35 2.50
N LEU A 15 15.34 2.20 3.03
CA LEU A 15 14.11 2.78 2.48
C LEU A 15 13.55 3.78 3.49
N GLN A 16 13.47 5.04 3.09
CA GLN A 16 12.86 6.10 3.89
C GLN A 16 11.80 6.87 3.11
N PHE A 17 10.63 7.04 3.71
CA PHE A 17 9.62 8.00 3.25
C PHE A 17 9.91 9.35 3.89
N LYS A 18 10.23 10.36 3.07
CA LYS A 18 10.35 11.76 3.49
C LYS A 18 9.13 12.53 3.05
N ASP A 19 9.04 13.81 3.40
CA ASP A 19 7.86 14.64 3.13
C ASP A 19 7.58 14.82 1.63
N ASP A 20 8.63 14.99 0.81
CA ASP A 20 8.50 15.31 -0.62
C ASP A 20 9.15 14.27 -1.56
N TYR A 21 9.88 13.30 -1.00
CA TYR A 21 10.52 12.23 -1.77
C TYR A 21 10.61 10.93 -0.98
N MET A 22 10.78 9.83 -1.72
CA MET A 22 11.23 8.55 -1.18
C MET A 22 12.74 8.41 -1.40
N GLN A 23 13.48 8.07 -0.35
CA GLN A 23 14.88 7.73 -0.43
C GLN A 23 15.00 6.20 -0.51
N VAL A 24 15.77 5.72 -1.49
CA VAL A 24 16.18 4.32 -1.60
C VAL A 24 17.69 4.33 -1.79
N ASP A 25 18.41 3.86 -0.79
CA ASP A 25 19.87 3.95 -0.71
C ASP A 25 20.31 5.42 -0.88
N ASP A 26 21.17 5.71 -1.86
CA ASP A 26 21.63 7.06 -2.17
C ASP A 26 20.74 7.79 -3.19
N ARG A 27 19.65 7.17 -3.67
CA ARG A 27 18.75 7.75 -4.68
C ARG A 27 17.52 8.38 -4.05
N GLN A 28 17.18 9.56 -4.53
CA GLN A 28 15.96 10.28 -4.18
C GLN A 28 14.95 10.25 -5.33
N PHE A 29 13.71 9.94 -4.99
CA PHE A 29 12.58 9.92 -5.92
C PHE A 29 11.51 10.89 -5.42
N GLU A 30 11.50 12.11 -5.95
CA GLU A 30 10.45 13.10 -5.67
C GLU A 30 9.08 12.56 -6.08
N TYR A 31 8.11 12.60 -5.16
CA TYR A 31 6.81 11.96 -5.37
C TYR A 31 6.04 12.52 -6.57
N GLN A 32 6.19 13.81 -6.85
CA GLN A 32 5.52 14.49 -7.97
C GLN A 32 5.88 13.92 -9.35
N HIS A 33 7.03 13.23 -9.47
CA HIS A 33 7.51 12.61 -10.70
C HIS A 33 7.22 11.11 -10.76
N ILE A 34 6.69 10.52 -9.69
CA ILE A 34 6.33 9.11 -9.63
C ILE A 34 4.98 8.89 -10.33
N THR A 35 4.95 7.90 -11.21
CA THR A 35 3.72 7.39 -11.86
C THR A 35 3.69 5.86 -11.84
N ASN A 36 2.56 5.24 -12.21
CA ASN A 36 2.42 3.77 -12.24
C ASN A 36 2.82 3.04 -10.93
N PHE A 37 2.68 3.74 -9.79
CA PHE A 37 3.03 3.23 -8.47
C PHE A 37 2.23 1.97 -8.08
N THR A 38 2.92 0.95 -7.58
CA THR A 38 2.37 -0.32 -7.12
C THR A 38 3.16 -0.81 -5.93
N VAL A 39 2.46 -1.34 -4.94
CA VAL A 39 3.01 -1.85 -3.70
C VAL A 39 2.57 -3.30 -3.52
N SER A 40 3.52 -4.15 -3.14
CA SER A 40 3.25 -5.45 -2.53
C SER A 40 3.95 -5.48 -1.19
N ALA A 41 3.19 -5.37 -0.12
CA ALA A 41 3.69 -5.38 1.24
C ALA A 41 2.76 -6.23 2.11
N GLY A 42 3.34 -7.07 2.96
CA GLY A 42 2.58 -8.00 3.79
C GLY A 42 3.27 -9.33 4.00
N ASP A 43 4.43 -9.55 3.37
CA ASP A 43 5.37 -10.57 3.80
C ASP A 43 6.19 -10.02 4.96
N TYR A 44 6.32 -10.75 6.07
CA TYR A 44 7.14 -10.33 7.20
C TYR A 44 7.83 -11.54 7.82
N TYR A 45 8.98 -11.34 8.46
CA TYR A 45 9.75 -12.43 9.06
C TYR A 45 8.89 -13.26 10.04
N GLY A 46 8.90 -14.59 9.87
CA GLY A 46 8.12 -15.49 10.72
C GLY A 46 6.63 -15.62 10.31
N LYS A 47 6.21 -15.02 9.19
CA LYS A 47 4.87 -15.24 8.66
C LYS A 47 4.73 -16.68 8.14
N PRO A 48 3.68 -17.43 8.51
CA PRO A 48 3.48 -18.78 8.01
C PRO A 48 3.31 -18.83 6.49
N THR A 49 3.98 -19.78 5.83
CA THR A 49 3.78 -20.04 4.41
C THR A 49 2.59 -20.99 4.19
N PRO A 50 1.91 -20.92 3.03
CA PRO A 50 0.88 -21.90 2.66
C PRO A 50 1.44 -23.31 2.41
N GLU A 51 2.74 -23.45 2.18
CA GLU A 51 3.39 -24.68 1.68
C GLU A 51 4.10 -25.50 2.77
N SER A 52 3.64 -25.40 4.02
CA SER A 52 4.24 -26.03 5.21
C SER A 52 4.38 -27.57 5.17
N ARG A 53 3.84 -28.25 4.16
CA ARG A 53 3.95 -29.71 3.98
C ARG A 53 5.19 -30.16 3.20
N SER A 54 5.81 -29.28 2.42
CA SER A 54 6.91 -29.64 1.50
C SER A 54 7.97 -28.55 1.33
N GLY A 55 7.76 -27.37 1.93
CA GLY A 55 8.68 -26.22 1.86
C GLY A 55 8.94 -25.60 3.24
N PRO A 56 9.64 -24.46 3.29
CA PRO A 56 9.86 -23.72 4.52
C PRO A 56 8.53 -23.28 5.12
N CYS A 57 8.40 -23.38 6.45
CA CYS A 57 7.15 -23.11 7.16
C CYS A 57 6.91 -21.62 7.38
N TYR A 58 7.97 -20.81 7.34
CA TYR A 58 7.92 -19.38 7.59
C TYR A 58 8.70 -18.60 6.54
N THR A 59 8.24 -17.40 6.21
CA THR A 59 8.94 -16.51 5.29
C THR A 59 10.04 -15.73 6.03
N ASN A 60 10.95 -15.16 5.26
CA ASN A 60 11.96 -14.22 5.76
C ASN A 60 11.50 -12.76 5.67
N GLY A 61 10.27 -12.48 5.20
CA GLY A 61 9.80 -11.11 5.06
C GLY A 61 10.42 -10.32 3.91
N ILE A 62 11.04 -10.99 2.93
CA ILE A 62 11.72 -10.36 1.78
C ILE A 62 10.86 -10.30 0.51
N GLY A 63 9.65 -10.86 0.56
CA GLY A 63 8.71 -10.89 -0.57
C GLY A 63 8.01 -9.55 -0.86
N ASN A 64 8.44 -8.45 -0.23
CA ASN A 64 7.82 -7.14 -0.41
C ASN A 64 8.51 -6.35 -1.53
N SER A 65 7.75 -5.54 -2.25
CA SER A 65 8.30 -4.69 -3.32
C SER A 65 7.51 -3.42 -3.55
N ILE A 66 8.22 -2.40 -4.04
CA ILE A 66 7.63 -1.18 -4.61
C ILE A 66 8.03 -1.15 -6.09
N THR A 67 7.09 -0.80 -6.96
CA THR A 67 7.33 -0.59 -8.39
C THR A 67 6.68 0.71 -8.84
N PHE A 68 7.38 1.50 -9.65
CA PHE A 68 6.85 2.72 -10.25
C PHE A 68 7.62 3.12 -11.50
N THR A 69 7.17 4.19 -12.15
CA THR A 69 7.87 4.87 -13.22
C THR A 69 8.33 6.24 -12.73
N TYR A 70 9.59 6.60 -12.98
CA TYR A 70 10.19 7.88 -12.64
C TYR A 70 11.02 8.37 -13.82
N ASN A 71 10.70 9.54 -14.37
CA ASN A 71 11.35 10.08 -15.58
C ASN A 71 11.46 9.05 -16.72
N ASP A 72 10.34 8.38 -17.03
CA ASP A 72 10.22 7.31 -18.04
C ASP A 72 11.00 6.00 -17.76
N GLU A 73 11.70 5.91 -16.64
CA GLU A 73 12.37 4.68 -16.19
C GLU A 73 11.47 3.89 -15.25
N LYS A 74 11.34 2.58 -15.48
CA LYS A 74 10.66 1.67 -14.54
C LYS A 74 11.61 1.30 -13.41
N ILE A 75 11.27 1.71 -12.20
CA ILE A 75 11.98 1.40 -10.97
C ILE A 75 11.25 0.27 -10.24
N LYS A 76 12.01 -0.73 -9.78
CA LYS A 76 11.53 -1.78 -8.90
C LYS A 76 12.63 -2.14 -7.91
N PHE A 77 12.27 -2.22 -6.64
CA PHE A 77 13.13 -2.76 -5.60
C PHE A 77 12.32 -3.59 -4.62
N PHE A 78 13.02 -4.47 -3.91
CA PHE A 78 12.48 -5.31 -2.86
C PHE A 78 12.97 -4.79 -1.51
N PHE A 79 12.22 -5.10 -0.45
CA PHE A 79 12.58 -4.70 0.89
C PHE A 79 12.12 -5.74 1.91
N GLU A 80 12.81 -5.78 3.03
CA GLU A 80 12.47 -6.66 4.14
C GLU A 80 11.46 -5.99 5.07
N ILE A 81 10.58 -6.79 5.66
CA ILE A 81 9.80 -6.40 6.82
C ILE A 81 10.01 -7.45 7.91
N ASN A 82 10.44 -7.01 9.09
CA ASN A 82 10.78 -7.90 10.19
C ASN A 82 9.59 -8.23 11.09
N THR A 83 8.58 -7.35 11.12
CA THR A 83 7.46 -7.50 12.05
C THR A 83 6.10 -7.16 11.40
N PRO A 84 4.99 -7.75 11.89
CA PRO A 84 3.65 -7.32 11.49
C PRO A 84 3.38 -5.82 11.77
N TYR A 85 4.02 -5.27 12.79
CA TYR A 85 3.90 -3.85 13.14
C TYR A 85 4.48 -2.96 12.04
N GLU A 86 5.64 -3.33 11.48
CA GLU A 86 6.25 -2.62 10.36
C GLU A 86 5.38 -2.69 9.09
N VAL A 87 4.67 -3.81 8.84
CA VAL A 87 3.68 -3.88 7.74
C VAL A 87 2.62 -2.80 7.91
N ARG A 88 2.06 -2.68 9.12
CA ARG A 88 1.05 -1.67 9.45
C ARG A 88 1.61 -0.25 9.25
N PHE A 89 2.77 0.03 9.82
CA PHE A 89 3.42 1.34 9.72
C PHE A 89 3.71 1.71 8.26
N PHE A 90 4.19 0.76 7.46
CA PHE A 90 4.44 0.94 6.04
C PHE A 90 3.15 1.34 5.30
N PHE A 91 2.04 0.65 5.52
CA PHE A 91 0.77 0.99 4.89
C PHE A 91 0.15 2.29 5.42
N ASP A 92 0.41 2.69 6.67
CA ASP A 92 0.05 4.02 7.15
C ASP A 92 0.76 5.10 6.31
N GLN A 93 2.08 4.96 6.06
CA GLN A 93 2.84 5.89 5.21
C GLN A 93 2.30 5.93 3.76
N ILE A 94 2.08 4.76 3.15
CA ILE A 94 1.54 4.67 1.79
C ILE A 94 0.14 5.30 1.68
N THR A 95 -0.71 5.06 2.68
CA THR A 95 -2.07 5.62 2.71
C THR A 95 -2.02 7.14 2.79
N THR A 96 -1.18 7.70 3.67
CA THR A 96 -0.99 9.15 3.80
C THR A 96 -0.46 9.75 2.50
N LEU A 97 0.55 9.16 1.86
CA LEU A 97 1.09 9.64 0.58
C LEU A 97 0.02 9.73 -0.52
N ILE A 98 -0.87 8.74 -0.58
CA ILE A 98 -1.96 8.70 -1.56
C ILE A 98 -3.05 9.72 -1.21
N CYS A 99 -3.48 9.77 0.06
CA CYS A 99 -4.56 10.66 0.50
C CYS A 99 -4.17 12.14 0.41
N GLN A 100 -2.90 12.45 0.62
CA GLN A 100 -2.33 13.79 0.43
C GLN A 100 -2.01 14.10 -1.03
N GLU A 101 -2.21 13.14 -1.95
CA GLU A 101 -1.90 13.27 -3.38
C GLU A 101 -0.45 13.70 -3.65
N LYS A 102 0.48 13.28 -2.78
CA LYS A 102 1.93 13.51 -2.97
C LYS A 102 2.43 12.87 -4.25
N ILE A 103 1.90 11.68 -4.56
CA ILE A 103 2.05 11.00 -5.85
C ILE A 103 0.80 11.30 -6.67
N LYS A 104 0.97 11.58 -7.97
CA LYS A 104 -0.15 11.81 -8.89
C LYS A 104 -1.12 10.63 -8.83
N TYR A 105 -2.33 10.90 -8.34
CA TYR A 105 -3.35 9.87 -8.14
C TYR A 105 -3.60 9.02 -9.38
N SER A 106 -3.77 7.73 -9.12
CA SER A 106 -4.41 6.78 -10.03
C SER A 106 -5.38 5.90 -9.25
N ARG A 107 -6.50 5.53 -9.88
CA ARG A 107 -7.53 4.71 -9.24
C ARG A 107 -6.98 3.41 -8.69
N HIS A 108 -6.08 2.74 -9.40
CA HIS A 108 -5.54 1.46 -8.97
C HIS A 108 -4.77 1.53 -7.65
N TYR A 109 -4.35 2.72 -7.20
CA TYR A 109 -3.67 2.90 -5.91
C TYR A 109 -4.53 2.50 -4.72
N LEU A 110 -5.84 2.69 -4.82
CA LEU A 110 -6.77 2.33 -3.75
C LEU A 110 -6.88 0.81 -3.55
N ASN A 111 -6.49 0.01 -4.54
CA ASN A 111 -6.64 -1.45 -4.51
C ASN A 111 -5.64 -2.13 -3.57
N PHE A 112 -4.44 -1.58 -3.41
CA PHE A 112 -3.40 -2.20 -2.56
C PHE A 112 -3.42 -1.68 -1.12
N ILE A 113 -4.27 -0.70 -0.78
CA ILE A 113 -4.47 -0.26 0.61
C ILE A 113 -5.28 -1.33 1.35
N PRO A 114 -4.77 -1.95 2.44
CA PRO A 114 -5.50 -2.95 3.21
C PRO A 114 -6.74 -2.36 3.90
N GLN A 115 -7.75 -3.21 4.14
CA GLN A 115 -9.02 -2.79 4.73
C GLN A 115 -8.85 -1.99 6.03
N GLY A 116 -7.99 -2.43 6.95
CA GLY A 116 -7.77 -1.74 8.23
C GLY A 116 -7.24 -0.31 8.11
N HIS A 117 -6.65 0.07 6.97
CA HIS A 117 -6.22 1.45 6.70
C HIS A 117 -7.30 2.27 5.97
N ARG A 118 -8.26 1.60 5.30
CA ARG A 118 -9.41 2.25 4.64
C ARG A 118 -10.44 2.78 5.63
N GLU A 119 -10.47 2.21 6.84
CA GLU A 119 -11.35 2.64 7.93
C GLU A 119 -10.91 3.97 8.57
N SER A 120 -9.74 4.50 8.18
CA SER A 120 -9.26 5.77 8.70
C SER A 120 -10.08 6.95 8.19
N THR A 121 -10.29 7.95 9.05
CA THR A 121 -10.96 9.21 8.68
C THR A 121 -10.27 9.91 7.50
N GLU A 122 -8.93 9.84 7.42
CA GLU A 122 -8.16 10.41 6.31
C GLU A 122 -8.56 9.75 4.99
N PHE A 123 -8.56 8.42 4.92
CA PHE A 123 -8.94 7.68 3.73
C PHE A 123 -10.39 7.91 3.33
N ILE A 124 -11.32 7.87 4.29
CA ILE A 124 -12.75 8.11 4.04
C ILE A 124 -12.96 9.52 3.46
N ASN A 125 -12.31 10.54 4.04
CA ASN A 125 -12.39 11.91 3.53
C ASN A 125 -11.79 12.04 2.13
N PHE A 126 -10.69 11.34 1.87
CA PHE A 126 -10.07 11.32 0.54
C PHE A 126 -10.98 10.69 -0.51
N VAL A 127 -11.57 9.52 -0.24
CA VAL A 127 -12.52 8.89 -1.18
C VAL A 127 -13.76 9.76 -1.36
N ALA A 128 -14.28 10.40 -0.30
CA ALA A 128 -15.39 11.34 -0.41
C ALA A 128 -15.07 12.53 -1.32
N LYS A 129 -13.84 13.07 -1.23
CA LYS A 129 -13.33 14.10 -2.15
C LYS A 129 -13.33 13.58 -3.59
N LEU A 130 -12.81 12.38 -3.83
CA LEU A 130 -12.76 11.77 -5.16
C LEU A 130 -14.15 11.55 -5.78
N ILE A 131 -15.15 11.15 -4.99
CA ILE A 131 -16.55 11.03 -5.44
C ILE A 131 -17.08 12.39 -5.90
N LYS A 132 -16.90 13.43 -5.08
CA LYS A 132 -17.35 14.81 -5.41
C LYS A 132 -16.68 15.37 -6.65
N GLU A 133 -15.40 15.06 -6.83
CA GLU A 133 -14.62 15.43 -8.01
C GLU A 133 -14.92 14.55 -9.24
N LYS A 134 -15.83 13.57 -9.13
CA LYS A 134 -16.18 12.60 -10.18
C LYS A 134 -14.99 11.80 -10.70
N ARG A 135 -13.98 11.57 -9.85
CA ARG A 135 -12.79 10.75 -10.13
C ARG A 135 -12.99 9.29 -9.78
N VAL A 136 -13.99 9.00 -8.94
CA VAL A 136 -14.46 7.67 -8.52
C VAL A 136 -15.98 7.69 -8.54
N ASP A 137 -16.63 6.62 -8.99
CA ASP A 137 -18.09 6.55 -8.95
C ASP A 137 -18.60 6.34 -7.51
N CYS A 138 -19.82 6.78 -7.23
CA CYS A 138 -20.41 6.69 -5.90
C CYS A 138 -20.38 5.24 -5.36
N THR A 139 -20.79 4.26 -6.15
CA THR A 139 -20.90 2.87 -5.68
C THR A 139 -19.52 2.31 -5.33
N GLU A 140 -18.56 2.48 -6.22
CA GLU A 140 -17.16 2.09 -5.98
C GLU A 140 -16.56 2.79 -4.77
N GLY A 141 -16.77 4.11 -4.65
CA GLY A 141 -16.25 4.88 -3.54
C GLY A 141 -16.79 4.41 -2.20
N LEU A 142 -18.09 4.10 -2.13
CA LEU A 142 -18.71 3.55 -0.92
C LEU A 142 -18.20 2.14 -0.60
N LEU A 143 -18.00 1.28 -1.60
CA LEU A 143 -17.40 -0.05 -1.41
C LEU A 143 -15.96 0.05 -0.89
N LEU A 144 -15.21 1.07 -1.31
CA LEU A 144 -13.85 1.32 -0.82
C LEU A 144 -13.81 1.79 0.63
N MET A 145 -14.78 2.63 1.04
CA MET A 145 -14.92 3.06 2.43
C MET A 145 -15.38 1.91 3.35
N GLY A 146 -16.15 0.97 2.81
CA GLY A 146 -16.75 -0.14 3.54
C GLY A 146 -18.06 0.26 4.23
N TYR A 147 -18.97 -0.70 4.32
CA TYR A 147 -20.21 -0.63 5.10
C TYR A 147 -20.64 -2.05 5.45
N SER A 148 -21.37 -2.19 6.55
CA SER A 148 -21.77 -3.48 7.14
C SER A 148 -23.23 -3.84 6.89
N SER A 149 -24.06 -2.90 6.45
CA SER A 149 -25.48 -3.08 6.18
C SER A 149 -26.01 -2.21 5.05
N ASP A 150 -27.19 -2.55 4.53
CA ASP A 150 -27.89 -1.75 3.52
C ASP A 150 -28.31 -0.37 4.05
N GLU A 151 -28.65 -0.29 5.34
CA GLU A 151 -29.01 0.97 6.01
C GLU A 151 -27.81 1.92 6.05
N GLU A 152 -26.64 1.43 6.46
CA GLU A 152 -25.39 2.19 6.44
C GLU A 152 -25.04 2.64 5.02
N ALA A 153 -25.20 1.76 4.02
CA ALA A 153 -24.98 2.11 2.62
C ALA A 153 -25.91 3.24 2.15
N MET A 154 -27.18 3.25 2.57
CA MET A 154 -28.13 4.32 2.25
C MET A 154 -27.72 5.65 2.88
N GLU A 155 -27.31 5.65 4.15
CA GLU A 155 -26.83 6.85 4.85
C GLU A 155 -25.59 7.43 4.17
N MET A 156 -24.62 6.58 3.83
CA MET A 156 -23.40 7.01 3.15
C MET A 156 -23.69 7.56 1.74
N ARG A 157 -24.61 6.95 0.99
CA ARG A 157 -25.07 7.50 -0.31
C ARG A 157 -25.62 8.91 -0.16
N ALA A 158 -26.53 9.11 0.79
CA ALA A 158 -27.11 10.44 1.06
C ALA A 158 -26.04 11.47 1.48
N LYS A 159 -24.99 11.02 2.19
CA LYS A 159 -23.91 11.89 2.68
C LYS A 159 -22.90 12.27 1.59
N TYR A 160 -22.50 11.34 0.73
CA TYR A 160 -21.33 11.50 -0.14
C TYR A 160 -21.64 11.61 -1.64
N CYS A 161 -22.82 11.17 -2.10
CA CYS A 161 -23.10 11.00 -3.53
C CYS A 161 -24.07 12.04 -4.12
N CYS A 162 -24.20 13.20 -3.45
CA CYS A 162 -25.05 14.32 -3.85
C CYS A 162 -24.30 15.33 -4.74
#